data_AF-A0A2V9LPU9-F1
#
_entry.id   AF-A0A2V9LPU9-F1
#
_cell.length_a   1.000
_cell.length_b   1.000
_cell.length_c   1.000
_cell.angle_alpha   90.00
_cell.angle_beta   90.00
_cell.angle_gamma   90.00
#
_symmetry.space_group_name_H-M   'P 1'
#
loop_
_entity.id
_entity.type
_entity.pdbx_description
1 polymer ?
#
loop_
_entity_poly.entity_id
_entity_poly.type
_entity_poly.pdbx_seq_one_letter_code
_entity_poly.pdbx_strand_id
1 'polypeptide(L)'
;MEEMKFQESENKERPVSQTALVTTSLVAFAFLCLAVAGLYYAWRLRAQSDELVAKIDQTNASLAETRSQRDELSLKLASLTATTATSATQPAQAETGAAPATPKPATAHRRAKRAQANDPRWKQVQDQLAEHQKQIEGAREDLDKTRSDLEGTITASHDELNGTIARNHDELVALEKRGERDFSEFDLTKSKDFHRVGPLSIAVRKVNTKHDYADLEILVDDNRITKKHVNLLEPVMLYPANYVQPVEVILNHLDKNRAGGYISVPKFKRSELSAIGTPNNSATPATGAPQPGAGLISRPAQQP
;
A
#
# COMPACT_ATOMS: atom_id res chain seq x y z
N MET A 1 -26.65 -16.57 86.51
CA MET A 1 -25.38 -15.84 86.68
C MET A 1 -24.51 -16.22 85.51
N GLU A 2 -24.52 -15.38 84.48
CA GLU A 2 -23.74 -15.50 83.25
C GLU A 2 -22.27 -15.15 83.54
N GLU A 3 -21.34 -15.99 83.10
CA GLU A 3 -19.97 -15.55 82.82
C GLU A 3 -19.79 -15.46 81.30
N MET A 4 -19.94 -14.25 80.76
CA MET A 4 -19.51 -13.92 79.41
C MET A 4 -17.99 -13.72 79.41
N LYS A 5 -17.24 -14.73 78.95
CA LYS A 5 -15.84 -14.54 78.56
C LYS A 5 -15.76 -13.74 77.27
N PHE A 6 -15.35 -12.49 77.40
CA PHE A 6 -14.78 -11.68 76.33
C PHE A 6 -13.61 -12.45 75.69
N GLN A 7 -13.73 -12.81 74.41
CA GLN A 7 -12.56 -13.08 73.58
C GLN A 7 -12.26 -11.82 72.77
N GLU A 8 -11.21 -11.14 73.22
CA GLU A 8 -10.50 -10.10 72.50
C GLU A 8 -9.82 -10.73 71.29
N SER A 9 -10.39 -10.54 70.10
CA SER A 9 -9.76 -10.96 68.85
C SER A 9 -8.63 -9.99 68.53
N GLU A 10 -7.43 -10.35 68.99
CA GLU A 10 -6.15 -9.75 68.66
C GLU A 10 -6.00 -9.62 67.13
N ASN A 11 -6.07 -8.39 66.62
CA ASN A 11 -5.83 -8.06 65.22
C ASN A 11 -4.35 -8.28 64.90
N LYS A 12 -4.02 -9.51 64.48
CA LYS A 12 -2.67 -9.90 64.10
C LYS A 12 -2.37 -9.38 62.69
N GLU A 13 -1.77 -8.21 62.63
CA GLU A 13 -1.21 -7.63 61.40
C GLU A 13 -0.25 -8.64 60.76
N ARG A 14 -0.62 -9.16 59.59
CA ARG A 14 0.22 -10.08 58.82
C ARG A 14 1.33 -9.27 58.15
N PRO A 15 2.61 -9.67 58.24
CA PRO A 15 3.67 -8.99 57.52
C PRO A 15 3.44 -9.18 56.02
N VAL A 16 3.17 -8.07 55.32
CA VAL A 16 3.07 -8.04 53.86
C VAL A 16 4.42 -8.51 53.30
N SER A 17 4.43 -9.65 52.59
CA SER A 17 5.67 -10.20 52.04
C SER A 17 6.25 -9.21 51.02
N GLN A 18 7.56 -8.97 51.09
CA GLN A 18 8.25 -8.10 50.13
C GLN A 18 8.01 -8.51 48.67
N THR A 19 7.78 -9.80 48.42
CA THR A 19 7.43 -10.34 47.10
C THR A 19 6.05 -9.88 46.60
N ALA A 20 5.07 -9.64 47.48
CA ALA A 20 3.75 -9.14 47.11
C ALA A 20 3.77 -7.62 46.83
N LEU A 21 4.64 -6.87 47.51
CA LEU A 21 4.86 -5.45 47.23
C LEU A 21 5.56 -5.25 45.89
N VAL A 22 6.58 -6.05 45.56
CA VAL A 22 7.30 -5.93 44.29
C VAL A 22 6.42 -6.30 43.09
N THR A 23 5.57 -7.33 43.20
CA THR A 23 4.68 -7.73 42.09
C THR A 23 3.56 -6.73 41.86
N THR A 24 2.96 -6.17 42.91
CA THR A 24 1.95 -5.12 42.78
C THR A 24 2.54 -3.83 42.19
N SER A 25 3.76 -3.44 42.58
CA SER A 25 4.47 -2.31 41.95
C SER A 25 4.76 -2.55 40.47
N LEU A 26 5.15 -3.77 40.07
CA LEU A 26 5.46 -4.10 38.68
C LEU A 26 4.21 -4.09 37.79
N VAL A 27 3.09 -4.62 38.30
CA VAL A 27 1.80 -4.57 37.63
C VAL A 27 1.31 -3.12 37.50
N ALA A 28 1.40 -2.31 38.55
CA ALA A 28 1.05 -0.89 38.50
C ALA A 28 1.91 -0.11 37.49
N PHE A 29 3.20 -0.43 37.40
CA PHE A 29 4.10 0.18 36.42
C PHE A 29 3.73 -0.22 34.98
N ALA A 30 3.37 -1.49 34.73
CA ALA A 30 2.91 -1.94 33.43
C ALA A 30 1.62 -1.23 32.99
N PHE A 31 0.66 -1.03 33.90
CA PHE A 31 -0.55 -0.26 33.63
C PHE A 31 -0.24 1.23 33.34
N LEU A 32 0.70 1.83 34.07
CA LEU A 32 1.16 3.19 33.80
C LEU A 32 1.78 3.30 32.40
N CYS A 33 2.64 2.35 32.01
CA CYS A 33 3.25 2.35 30.68
C CYS A 33 2.22 2.22 29.56
N LEU A 34 1.20 1.36 29.73
CA LEU A 34 0.10 1.24 28.76
C LEU A 34 -0.75 2.52 28.69
N ALA A 35 -1.01 3.17 29.82
CA ALA A 35 -1.72 4.45 29.85
C ALA A 35 -0.92 5.57 29.16
N VAL A 36 0.39 5.64 29.37
CA VAL A 36 1.28 6.61 28.71
C VAL A 36 1.38 6.33 27.21
N ALA A 37 1.50 5.07 26.79
CA ALA A 37 1.49 4.69 25.39
C ALA A 37 0.15 5.01 24.71
N GLY A 38 -0.97 4.77 25.40
CA GLY A 38 -2.31 5.14 24.93
C GLY A 38 -2.49 6.66 24.79
N LEU A 39 -2.01 7.44 25.76
CA LEU A 39 -1.99 8.90 25.70
C LEU A 39 -1.10 9.40 24.56
N TYR A 40 0.08 8.82 24.37
CA TYR A 40 0.97 9.15 23.25
C TYR A 40 0.31 8.86 21.89
N TYR A 41 -0.37 7.72 21.76
CA TYR A 41 -1.08 7.37 20.53
C TYR A 41 -2.28 8.29 20.27
N ALA A 42 -3.03 8.66 21.31
CA ALA A 42 -4.12 9.62 21.22
C ALA A 42 -3.62 11.03 20.85
N TRP A 43 -2.44 11.43 21.33
CA TRP A 43 -1.80 12.68 20.96
C TRP A 43 -1.33 12.66 19.50
N ARG A 44 -0.74 11.55 19.04
CA ARG A 44 -0.32 11.35 17.64
C ARG A 44 -1.51 11.35 16.68
N LEU A 45 -2.64 10.78 17.09
CA LEU A 45 -3.86 10.75 16.27
C LEU A 45 -4.50 12.15 16.18
N ARG A 46 -4.43 12.95 17.24
CA ARG A 46 -4.85 14.37 17.21
C ARG A 46 -3.98 15.23 16.30
N ALA A 47 -2.67 15.01 16.29
CA ALA A 47 -1.77 15.72 15.37
C ALA A 47 -2.10 15.43 13.90
N GLN A 48 -2.54 14.21 13.57
CA GLN A 48 -2.99 13.87 12.22
C GLN A 48 -4.33 14.54 11.86
N SER A 49 -5.27 14.63 12.80
CA SER A 49 -6.55 15.32 12.53
C SER A 49 -6.37 16.81 12.24
N ASP A 50 -5.42 17.47 12.89
CA ASP A 50 -5.15 18.89 12.66
C ASP A 50 -4.59 19.15 11.25
N GLU A 51 -3.75 18.25 10.73
CA GLU A 51 -3.24 18.33 9.35
C GLU A 51 -4.36 18.14 8.31
N LEU A 52 -5.30 17.21 8.57
CA LEU A 52 -6.44 16.99 7.67
C LEU A 52 -7.39 18.20 7.65
N VAL A 53 -7.65 18.80 8.81
CA VAL A 53 -8.48 20.02 8.90
C VAL A 53 -7.80 21.18 8.19
N ALA A 54 -6.48 21.37 8.37
CA ALA A 54 -5.73 22.39 7.65
C ALA A 54 -5.77 22.20 6.13
N LYS A 55 -5.70 20.95 5.64
CA LYS A 55 -5.87 20.64 4.20
C LYS A 55 -7.27 20.96 3.70
N ILE A 56 -8.31 20.65 4.48
CA ILE A 56 -9.70 20.99 4.13
C ILE A 56 -9.87 22.51 4.04
N ASP A 57 -9.35 23.27 5.00
CA ASP A 57 -9.42 24.74 4.99
C ASP A 57 -8.65 25.34 3.80
N GLN A 58 -7.48 24.78 3.48
CA GLN A 58 -6.70 25.20 2.30
C GLN A 58 -7.44 24.94 0.99
N THR A 59 -8.11 23.79 0.87
CA THR A 59 -8.92 23.49 -0.33
C THR A 59 -10.13 24.41 -0.43
N ASN A 60 -10.82 24.69 0.68
CA ASN A 60 -11.94 25.64 0.71
C ASN A 60 -11.49 27.06 0.35
N ALA A 61 -10.33 27.51 0.83
CA ALA A 61 -9.76 28.80 0.47
C ALA A 61 -9.44 28.89 -1.03
N SER A 62 -8.84 27.85 -1.61
CA SER A 62 -8.56 27.79 -3.06
C SER A 62 -9.83 27.79 -3.92
N LEU A 63 -10.91 27.15 -3.42
CA LEU A 63 -12.24 27.18 -4.05
C LEU A 63 -12.88 28.56 -3.99
N ALA A 64 -12.73 29.28 -2.87
CA ALA A 64 -13.23 30.64 -2.72
C ALA A 64 -12.48 31.62 -3.65
N GLU A 65 -11.16 31.48 -3.77
CA GLU A 65 -10.33 32.27 -4.69
C GLU A 65 -10.70 32.01 -6.15
N THR A 66 -10.89 30.74 -6.54
CA THR A 66 -11.34 30.37 -7.89
C THR A 66 -12.73 30.93 -8.20
N ARG A 67 -13.64 30.93 -7.23
CA ARG A 67 -14.97 31.56 -7.37
C ARG A 67 -14.87 33.07 -7.57
N SER A 68 -14.04 33.75 -6.78
CA SER A 68 -13.80 35.19 -6.90
C SER A 68 -13.20 35.57 -8.25
N GLN A 69 -12.24 34.79 -8.77
CA GLN A 69 -11.69 35.00 -10.11
C GLN A 69 -12.75 34.85 -11.20
N ARG A 70 -13.66 33.88 -11.04
CA ARG A 70 -14.80 33.71 -11.96
C ARG A 70 -15.76 34.90 -11.92
N ASP A 71 -16.05 35.43 -10.75
CA ASP A 71 -16.92 36.59 -10.59
C ASP A 71 -16.27 37.85 -11.16
N GLU A 72 -14.96 38.04 -10.97
CA GLU A 72 -14.20 39.14 -11.57
C GLU A 72 -14.19 39.05 -13.10
N LEU A 73 -13.98 37.85 -13.65
CA LEU A 73 -14.07 37.61 -15.09
C LEU A 73 -15.48 37.85 -15.61
N SER A 74 -16.52 37.47 -14.86
CA SER A 74 -17.93 37.71 -15.18
C SER A 74 -18.24 39.22 -15.20
N LEU A 75 -17.74 39.98 -14.22
CA LEU A 75 -17.87 41.44 -14.16
C LEU A 75 -17.11 42.14 -15.30
N LYS A 76 -15.90 41.66 -15.65
CA LYS A 76 -15.18 42.13 -16.85
C LYS A 76 -15.98 41.83 -18.12
N LEU A 77 -16.58 40.65 -18.24
CA LEU A 77 -17.41 40.30 -19.38
C LEU A 77 -18.68 41.17 -19.46
N ALA A 78 -19.32 41.43 -18.32
CA ALA A 78 -20.50 42.28 -18.21
C ALA A 78 -20.20 43.75 -18.53
N SER A 79 -19.06 44.27 -18.08
CA SER A 79 -18.62 45.64 -18.41
C SER A 79 -18.20 45.78 -19.88
N LEU A 80 -17.59 44.74 -20.48
CA LEU A 80 -17.33 44.72 -21.93
C LEU A 80 -18.64 44.71 -22.74
N THR A 81 -19.60 43.87 -22.36
CA THR A 81 -20.92 43.81 -23.04
C THR A 81 -21.74 45.09 -22.83
N ALA A 82 -21.70 45.71 -21.64
CA ALA A 82 -22.30 47.02 -21.40
C ALA A 82 -21.66 48.12 -22.26
N THR A 83 -20.32 48.14 -22.40
CA THR A 83 -19.61 49.10 -23.28
C THR A 83 -19.98 48.91 -24.75
N THR A 84 -20.32 47.68 -25.18
CA THR A 84 -20.79 47.40 -26.55
C THR A 84 -22.26 47.78 -26.74
N ALA A 85 -23.08 47.71 -25.68
CA ALA A 85 -24.49 48.07 -25.72
C ALA A 85 -24.73 49.59 -25.70
N THR A 86 -23.84 50.39 -25.09
CA THR A 86 -23.97 51.86 -25.06
C THR A 86 -23.63 52.53 -26.39
N SER A 87 -23.01 51.82 -27.36
CA SER A 87 -22.85 52.32 -28.74
C SER A 87 -24.06 52.04 -29.65
N ALA A 88 -25.11 51.39 -29.15
CA ALA A 88 -26.24 50.97 -29.97
C ALA A 88 -27.57 51.70 -29.73
N THR A 89 -27.74 52.55 -28.70
CA THR A 89 -29.03 53.25 -28.52
C THR A 89 -28.95 54.61 -27.80
N GLN A 90 -29.13 55.69 -28.56
CA GLN A 90 -29.86 56.91 -28.15
C GLN A 90 -30.65 57.44 -29.39
N PRO A 91 -31.75 58.20 -29.22
CA PRO A 91 -33.10 57.74 -29.55
C PRO A 91 -33.73 58.54 -30.70
N ALA A 92 -34.69 57.93 -31.40
CA ALA A 92 -35.70 58.67 -32.15
C ALA A 92 -37.09 58.21 -31.69
N GLN A 93 -37.74 59.05 -30.90
CA GLN A 93 -39.17 58.98 -30.61
C GLN A 93 -39.96 59.33 -31.87
N ALA A 94 -40.97 58.53 -32.19
CA ALA A 94 -42.18 59.00 -32.85
C ALA A 94 -43.34 58.07 -32.47
N GLU A 95 -44.37 58.66 -31.90
CA GLU A 95 -45.60 58.05 -31.42
C GLU A 95 -46.54 57.63 -32.58
N THR A 96 -47.55 56.85 -32.18
CA THR A 96 -48.92 56.77 -32.73
C THR A 96 -49.23 55.72 -33.81
N GLY A 97 -49.97 54.69 -33.37
CA GLY A 97 -51.33 54.38 -33.85
C GLY A 97 -51.62 54.12 -35.35
N ALA A 98 -52.14 52.91 -35.60
CA ALA A 98 -53.19 52.54 -36.57
C ALA A 98 -52.80 52.15 -38.03
N ALA A 99 -53.05 50.86 -38.31
CA ALA A 99 -53.62 50.25 -39.54
C ALA A 99 -52.76 50.08 -40.83
N PRO A 100 -53.10 49.10 -41.71
CA PRO A 100 -52.13 48.16 -42.30
C PRO A 100 -52.08 48.16 -43.85
N ALA A 101 -50.97 47.66 -44.45
CA ALA A 101 -50.98 46.92 -45.72
C ALA A 101 -49.58 46.39 -46.15
N THR A 102 -49.49 45.08 -46.35
CA THR A 102 -48.49 44.32 -47.14
C THR A 102 -48.72 44.44 -48.67
N PRO A 103 -47.88 43.92 -49.61
CA PRO A 103 -46.45 43.54 -49.59
C PRO A 103 -45.59 43.99 -50.83
N LYS A 104 -44.25 43.83 -50.70
CA LYS A 104 -43.10 43.60 -51.63
C LYS A 104 -43.31 43.28 -53.15
N PRO A 105 -42.27 43.24 -54.03
CA PRO A 105 -40.82 43.53 -53.83
C PRO A 105 -40.15 44.41 -54.94
N ALA A 106 -38.99 45.00 -54.61
CA ALA A 106 -38.01 45.42 -55.61
C ALA A 106 -36.68 44.66 -55.37
N THR A 107 -36.20 44.00 -56.42
CA THR A 107 -34.88 43.37 -56.51
C THR A 107 -33.88 44.40 -56.99
N ALA A 108 -32.78 44.64 -56.25
CA ALA A 108 -31.42 44.80 -56.81
C ALA A 108 -30.43 45.24 -55.73
N HIS A 109 -29.60 44.27 -55.33
CA HIS A 109 -28.20 44.36 -54.92
C HIS A 109 -27.61 45.72 -54.51
N ARG A 110 -27.34 45.85 -53.21
CA ARG A 110 -26.04 46.38 -52.74
C ARG A 110 -25.41 45.37 -51.79
N ARG A 111 -24.52 44.57 -52.37
CA ARG A 111 -23.57 43.68 -51.68
C ARG A 111 -22.57 44.57 -50.93
N ALA A 112 -22.93 45.07 -49.76
CA ALA A 112 -21.97 45.62 -48.83
C ALA A 112 -21.24 44.44 -48.19
N LYS A 113 -20.01 44.19 -48.65
CA LYS A 113 -19.05 43.31 -47.97
C LYS A 113 -19.08 43.65 -46.48
N ARG A 114 -19.53 42.71 -45.66
CA ARG A 114 -19.15 42.62 -44.24
C ARG A 114 -17.63 42.73 -44.19
N ALA A 115 -17.12 43.90 -43.79
CA ALA A 115 -15.75 44.04 -43.36
C ALA A 115 -15.64 43.37 -41.98
N GLN A 116 -15.68 42.04 -41.96
CA GLN A 116 -15.17 41.24 -40.85
C GLN A 116 -13.66 41.13 -41.09
N ALA A 117 -12.86 42.07 -40.58
CA ALA A 117 -11.41 41.88 -40.53
C ALA A 117 -10.75 42.88 -39.59
N ASN A 118 -10.04 42.34 -38.59
CA ASN A 118 -8.99 42.98 -37.80
C ASN A 118 -9.39 43.97 -36.69
N ASP A 119 -10.17 43.52 -35.71
CA ASP A 119 -10.09 44.14 -34.37
C ASP A 119 -8.96 43.42 -33.58
N PRO A 120 -7.88 44.11 -33.16
CA PRO A 120 -6.77 43.49 -32.42
C PRO A 120 -7.19 42.78 -31.13
N ARG A 121 -8.30 43.21 -30.51
CA ARG A 121 -8.87 42.53 -29.33
C ARG A 121 -9.37 41.12 -29.62
N TRP A 122 -9.91 40.87 -30.83
CA TRP A 122 -10.39 39.54 -31.20
C TRP A 122 -9.24 38.54 -31.38
N LYS A 123 -8.12 39.00 -31.95
CA LYS A 123 -6.88 38.21 -32.02
C LYS A 123 -6.36 37.86 -30.64
N GLN A 124 -6.34 38.82 -29.71
CA GLN A 124 -5.89 38.58 -28.35
C GLN A 124 -6.76 37.58 -27.57
N VAL A 125 -8.09 37.62 -27.75
CA VAL A 125 -8.99 36.61 -27.16
C VAL A 125 -8.77 35.24 -27.81
N GLN A 126 -8.54 35.19 -29.13
CA GLN A 126 -8.26 33.95 -29.84
C GLN A 126 -6.93 33.31 -29.42
N ASP A 127 -5.90 34.12 -29.21
CA ASP A 127 -4.58 33.69 -28.71
C ASP A 127 -4.69 33.20 -27.25
N GLN A 128 -5.45 33.91 -26.40
CA GLN A 128 -5.73 33.46 -25.02
C GLN A 128 -6.49 32.13 -25.01
N LEU A 129 -7.47 31.94 -25.88
CA LEU A 129 -8.24 30.70 -25.96
C LEU A 129 -7.37 29.53 -26.43
N ALA A 130 -6.46 29.76 -27.38
CA ALA A 130 -5.48 28.77 -27.82
C ALA A 130 -4.50 28.38 -26.71
N GLU A 131 -4.03 29.35 -25.93
CA GLU A 131 -3.15 29.12 -24.78
C GLU A 131 -3.88 28.35 -23.67
N HIS A 132 -5.10 28.72 -23.34
CA HIS A 132 -5.92 27.99 -22.36
C HIS A 132 -6.24 26.56 -22.81
N GLN A 133 -6.53 26.34 -24.09
CA GLN A 133 -6.74 25.00 -24.63
C GLN A 133 -5.48 24.15 -24.45
N LYS A 134 -4.30 24.70 -24.73
CA LYS A 134 -3.02 24.01 -24.54
C LYS A 134 -2.73 23.70 -23.06
N GLN A 135 -3.05 24.62 -22.15
CA GLN A 135 -2.90 24.39 -20.71
C GLN A 135 -3.84 23.30 -20.19
N ILE A 136 -5.07 23.22 -20.71
CA ILE A 136 -6.02 22.15 -20.37
C ILE A 136 -5.54 20.80 -20.89
N GLU A 137 -4.98 20.76 -22.11
CA GLU A 137 -4.37 19.56 -22.68
C GLU A 137 -3.20 19.07 -21.81
N GLY A 138 -2.29 19.97 -21.42
CA GLY A 138 -1.16 19.66 -20.54
C GLY A 138 -1.60 19.19 -19.15
N ALA A 139 -2.57 19.87 -18.54
CA ALA A 139 -3.11 19.49 -17.24
C ALA A 139 -3.79 18.10 -17.28
N ARG A 140 -4.45 17.74 -18.39
CA ARG A 140 -5.01 16.38 -18.57
C ARG A 140 -3.90 15.33 -18.63
N GLU A 141 -2.86 15.59 -19.40
CA GLU A 141 -1.73 14.67 -19.52
C GLU A 141 -1.00 14.48 -18.19
N ASP A 142 -0.83 15.56 -17.41
CA ASP A 142 -0.24 15.51 -16.07
C ASP A 142 -1.13 14.74 -15.08
N LEU A 143 -2.45 14.89 -15.17
CA LEU A 143 -3.40 14.11 -14.37
C LEU A 143 -3.37 12.62 -14.74
N ASP A 144 -3.28 12.28 -16.03
CA ASP A 144 -3.18 10.89 -16.49
C ASP A 144 -1.86 10.25 -16.06
N LYS A 145 -0.73 10.98 -16.15
CA LYS A 145 0.56 10.54 -15.63
C LYS A 145 0.52 10.34 -14.12
N THR A 146 0.00 11.31 -13.37
CA THR A 146 -0.13 11.22 -11.91
C THR A 146 -1.02 10.04 -11.50
N ARG A 147 -2.10 9.79 -12.25
CA ARG A 147 -2.98 8.65 -12.02
C ARG A 147 -2.26 7.32 -12.27
N SER A 148 -1.49 7.22 -13.35
CA SER A 148 -0.70 6.04 -13.67
C SER A 148 0.40 5.79 -12.64
N ASP A 149 1.12 6.83 -12.21
CA ASP A 149 2.17 6.72 -11.19
C ASP A 149 1.58 6.35 -9.83
N LEU A 150 0.43 6.91 -9.47
CA LEU A 150 -0.27 6.57 -8.24
C LEU A 150 -0.78 5.12 -8.28
N GLU A 151 -1.35 4.67 -9.40
CA GLU A 151 -1.79 3.29 -9.57
C GLU A 151 -0.62 2.30 -9.51
N GLY A 152 0.50 2.62 -10.16
CA GLY A 152 1.74 1.84 -10.10
C GLY A 152 2.31 1.78 -8.67
N THR A 153 2.35 2.91 -7.97
CA THR A 153 2.85 2.99 -6.58
C THR A 153 1.94 2.24 -5.61
N ILE A 154 0.62 2.34 -5.77
CA ILE A 154 -0.36 1.60 -4.96
C ILE A 154 -0.19 0.09 -5.19
N THR A 155 -0.04 -0.34 -6.43
CA THR A 155 0.12 -1.76 -6.78
C THR A 155 1.43 -2.32 -6.20
N ALA A 156 2.54 -1.59 -6.35
CA ALA A 156 3.83 -1.97 -5.78
C ALA A 156 3.80 -1.99 -4.23
N SER A 157 3.20 -0.98 -3.61
CA SER A 157 3.08 -0.92 -2.15
C SER A 157 2.17 -2.00 -1.60
N HIS A 158 1.10 -2.35 -2.32
CA HIS A 158 0.21 -3.45 -1.94
C HIS A 158 0.92 -4.81 -2.10
N ASP A 159 1.72 -5.00 -3.14
CA ASP A 159 2.54 -6.19 -3.32
C ASP A 159 3.59 -6.35 -2.21
N GLU A 160 4.24 -5.26 -1.80
CA GLU A 160 5.26 -5.27 -0.74
C GLU A 160 4.65 -5.43 0.66
N LEU A 161 3.53 -4.77 0.95
CA LEU A 161 2.90 -4.79 2.27
C LEU A 161 2.07 -6.06 2.51
N ASN A 162 1.52 -6.65 1.46
CA ASN A 162 0.61 -7.79 1.54
C ASN A 162 1.23 -9.09 1.00
N GLY A 163 2.53 -9.08 0.66
CA GLY A 163 3.31 -10.27 0.32
C GLY A 163 2.60 -11.21 -0.63
N THR A 164 2.21 -10.76 -1.83
CA THR A 164 1.66 -11.60 -2.91
C THR A 164 0.85 -12.82 -2.43
N ILE A 165 -0.29 -12.59 -1.77
CA ILE A 165 -1.16 -13.68 -1.31
C ILE A 165 -2.03 -14.14 -2.48
N ALA A 166 -1.73 -15.30 -3.06
CA ALA A 166 -2.60 -15.97 -4.03
C ALA A 166 -3.89 -16.48 -3.37
N ARG A 167 -5.02 -16.35 -4.08
CA ARG A 167 -6.34 -16.87 -3.69
C ARG A 167 -6.79 -18.08 -4.52
N ASN A 168 -6.06 -18.42 -5.57
CA ASN A 168 -6.34 -19.59 -6.40
C ASN A 168 -5.03 -20.14 -6.98
N HIS A 169 -5.12 -21.32 -7.58
CA HIS A 169 -3.98 -22.01 -8.16
C HIS A 169 -3.34 -21.20 -9.31
N ASP A 170 -4.14 -20.56 -10.17
CA ASP A 170 -3.63 -19.78 -11.31
C ASP A 170 -2.77 -18.60 -10.84
N GLU A 171 -3.19 -17.93 -9.77
CA GLU A 171 -2.43 -16.88 -9.09
C GLU A 171 -1.14 -17.42 -8.48
N LEU A 172 -1.17 -18.62 -7.88
CA LEU A 172 0.04 -19.26 -7.33
C LEU A 172 1.10 -19.49 -8.42
N VAL A 173 0.68 -19.97 -9.60
CA VAL A 173 1.55 -20.16 -10.76
C VAL A 173 2.10 -18.83 -11.28
N ALA A 174 1.30 -17.76 -11.25
CA ALA A 174 1.77 -16.43 -11.61
C ALA A 174 2.85 -15.91 -10.65
N LEU A 175 2.71 -16.19 -9.34
CA LEU A 175 3.69 -15.82 -8.34
C LEU A 175 4.99 -16.63 -8.44
N GLU A 176 4.89 -17.94 -8.72
CA GLU A 176 6.06 -18.78 -8.95
C GLU A 176 6.88 -18.28 -10.15
N LYS A 177 6.20 -17.84 -11.22
CA LYS A 177 6.81 -17.22 -12.41
C LYS A 177 7.47 -15.87 -12.11
N ARG A 178 6.95 -15.11 -11.13
CA ARG A 178 7.54 -13.84 -10.68
C ARG A 178 8.87 -14.06 -9.94
N GLY A 179 9.13 -15.27 -9.45
CA GLY A 179 10.47 -15.82 -9.40
C GLY A 179 11.21 -15.77 -8.06
N GLU A 180 10.61 -15.25 -6.99
CA GLU A 180 11.32 -15.06 -5.70
C GLU A 180 11.06 -16.16 -4.66
N ARG A 181 9.96 -16.92 -4.83
CA ARG A 181 9.48 -17.90 -3.84
C ARG A 181 8.95 -19.15 -4.54
N ASP A 182 9.08 -20.29 -3.88
CA ASP A 182 8.49 -21.57 -4.27
C ASP A 182 7.19 -21.77 -3.48
N PHE A 183 6.14 -22.20 -4.16
CA PHE A 183 4.82 -22.37 -3.56
C PHE A 183 4.45 -23.85 -3.53
N SER A 184 4.08 -24.36 -2.35
CA SER A 184 3.62 -25.74 -2.16
C SER A 184 2.18 -25.75 -1.66
N GLU A 185 1.25 -26.14 -2.51
CA GLU A 185 -0.16 -26.26 -2.16
C GLU A 185 -0.41 -27.48 -1.26
N PHE A 186 -1.37 -27.35 -0.36
CA PHE A 186 -1.83 -28.44 0.47
C PHE A 186 -3.34 -28.40 0.66
N ASP A 187 -3.87 -29.58 0.91
CA ASP A 187 -5.25 -29.79 1.25
C ASP A 187 -5.35 -30.91 2.28
N LEU A 188 -5.68 -30.54 3.51
CA LEU A 188 -5.58 -31.44 4.65
C LEU A 188 -6.91 -31.57 5.38
N THR A 189 -7.28 -32.82 5.64
CA THR A 189 -8.40 -33.14 6.53
C THR A 189 -7.95 -33.00 7.99
N LYS A 190 -8.85 -32.49 8.83
CA LYS A 190 -8.66 -32.38 10.28
C LYS A 190 -8.29 -33.75 10.85
N SER A 191 -7.07 -33.88 11.33
CA SER A 191 -6.51 -35.13 11.79
C SER A 191 -5.40 -34.88 12.81
N LYS A 192 -4.85 -35.97 13.37
CA LYS A 192 -3.66 -35.85 14.21
C LYS A 192 -2.35 -36.03 13.48
N ASP A 193 -2.43 -36.44 12.23
CA ASP A 193 -1.31 -36.89 11.44
C ASP A 193 -0.68 -35.69 10.72
N PHE A 194 0.64 -35.63 10.78
CA PHE A 194 1.41 -34.60 10.10
C PHE A 194 1.61 -35.00 8.64
N HIS A 195 1.31 -34.06 7.76
CA HIS A 195 1.54 -34.19 6.32
C HIS A 195 2.68 -33.26 5.94
N ARG A 196 3.68 -33.78 5.23
CA ARG A 196 4.85 -33.02 4.82
C ARG A 196 4.52 -32.19 3.58
N VAL A 197 4.71 -30.88 3.67
CA VAL A 197 4.46 -29.91 2.61
C VAL A 197 5.66 -28.97 2.55
N GLY A 198 6.45 -29.06 1.49
CA GLY A 198 7.72 -28.34 1.38
C GLY A 198 8.69 -28.65 2.54
N PRO A 199 9.27 -27.64 3.21
CA PRO A 199 10.19 -27.84 4.34
C PRO A 199 9.47 -28.08 5.67
N LEU A 200 8.14 -28.00 5.70
CA LEU A 200 7.35 -28.09 6.93
C LEU A 200 6.51 -29.36 6.98
N SER A 201 6.06 -29.76 8.17
CA SER A 201 4.97 -30.74 8.28
C SER A 201 3.80 -30.12 9.03
N ILE A 202 2.60 -30.23 8.46
CA ILE A 202 1.40 -29.54 8.96
C ILE A 202 0.33 -30.57 9.32
N ALA A 203 -0.37 -30.33 10.42
CA ALA A 203 -1.58 -31.03 10.82
C ALA A 203 -2.68 -30.01 11.16
N VAL A 204 -3.87 -30.21 10.58
CA VAL A 204 -5.04 -29.36 10.85
C VAL A 204 -5.75 -29.91 12.09
N ARG A 205 -5.78 -29.13 13.18
CA ARG A 205 -6.35 -29.54 14.46
C ARG A 205 -7.80 -29.14 14.62
N LYS A 206 -8.18 -28.00 14.05
CA LYS A 206 -9.54 -27.46 14.09
C LYS A 206 -9.80 -26.66 12.83
N VAL A 207 -11.03 -26.71 12.34
CA VAL A 207 -11.53 -25.85 11.26
C VAL A 207 -12.84 -25.24 11.71
N ASN A 208 -13.00 -23.94 11.49
CA ASN A 208 -14.23 -23.21 11.75
C ASN A 208 -14.60 -22.37 10.52
N THR A 209 -15.40 -22.96 9.63
CA THR A 209 -15.87 -22.32 8.39
C THR A 209 -16.87 -21.19 8.61
N LYS A 210 -17.43 -21.04 9.82
CA LYS A 210 -18.37 -19.95 10.13
C LYS A 210 -17.64 -18.64 10.48
N HIS A 211 -16.41 -18.78 10.96
CA HIS A 211 -15.59 -17.66 11.44
C HIS A 211 -14.25 -17.60 10.70
N ASP A 212 -14.13 -18.32 9.59
CA ASP A 212 -12.98 -18.32 8.67
C ASP A 212 -11.60 -18.49 9.33
N TYR A 213 -11.51 -19.41 10.30
CA TYR A 213 -10.23 -19.74 10.94
C TYR A 213 -10.00 -21.24 11.11
N ALA A 214 -8.72 -21.62 11.25
CA ALA A 214 -8.29 -22.95 11.63
C ALA A 214 -7.23 -22.94 12.73
N ASP A 215 -7.14 -24.02 13.49
CA ASP A 215 -6.00 -24.26 14.38
C ASP A 215 -5.05 -25.22 13.68
N LEU A 216 -3.81 -24.81 13.50
CA LEU A 216 -2.76 -25.56 12.83
C LEU A 216 -1.72 -26.01 13.85
N GLU A 217 -1.14 -27.17 13.59
CA GLU A 217 0.07 -27.60 14.25
C GLU A 217 1.14 -27.89 13.22
N ILE A 218 2.32 -27.34 13.45
CA ILE A 218 3.37 -27.24 12.44
C ILE A 218 4.66 -27.76 13.07
N LEU A 219 5.33 -28.65 12.36
CA LEU A 219 6.69 -29.08 12.64
C LEU A 219 7.62 -28.30 11.72
N VAL A 220 8.56 -27.58 12.32
CA VAL A 220 9.60 -26.81 11.64
C VAL A 220 10.94 -27.28 12.19
N ASP A 221 11.77 -27.86 11.34
CA ASP A 221 13.00 -28.55 11.75
C ASP A 221 12.65 -29.64 12.79
N ASP A 222 13.00 -29.45 14.07
CA ASP A 222 12.64 -30.35 15.18
C ASP A 222 11.62 -29.75 16.16
N ASN A 223 11.14 -28.54 15.87
CA ASN A 223 10.26 -27.78 16.77
C ASN A 223 8.78 -27.97 16.39
N ARG A 224 7.97 -28.31 17.39
CA ARG A 224 6.51 -28.38 17.27
C ARG A 224 5.87 -27.07 17.70
N ILE A 225 5.21 -26.41 16.77
CA ILE A 225 4.58 -25.10 16.94
C ILE A 225 3.08 -25.26 16.77
N THR A 226 2.33 -24.82 17.77
CA THR A 226 0.87 -24.77 17.70
C THR A 226 0.44 -23.35 17.39
N LYS A 227 -0.25 -23.16 16.27
CA LYS A 227 -0.84 -21.89 15.85
C LYS A 227 -2.35 -22.00 15.94
N LYS A 228 -2.93 -21.29 16.90
CA LYS A 228 -4.38 -21.24 17.09
C LYS A 228 -4.93 -20.03 16.34
N HIS A 229 -6.15 -20.16 15.86
CA HIS A 229 -6.90 -19.07 15.26
C HIS A 229 -6.20 -18.44 14.05
N VAL A 230 -5.67 -19.28 13.16
CA VAL A 230 -5.12 -18.85 11.88
C VAL A 230 -6.29 -18.51 10.96
N ASN A 231 -6.42 -17.24 10.59
CA ASN A 231 -7.50 -16.78 9.71
C ASN A 231 -7.21 -17.13 8.25
N LEU A 232 -8.29 -17.14 7.46
CA LEU A 232 -8.20 -17.24 6.01
C LEU A 232 -7.45 -16.03 5.43
N LEU A 233 -6.61 -16.29 4.43
CA LEU A 233 -5.80 -15.31 3.71
C LEU A 233 -4.86 -14.49 4.61
N GLU A 234 -4.50 -15.03 5.78
CA GLU A 234 -3.53 -14.42 6.69
C GLU A 234 -2.24 -15.25 6.72
N PRO A 235 -1.07 -14.64 6.43
CA PRO A 235 0.19 -15.36 6.41
C PRO A 235 0.68 -15.64 7.83
N VAL A 236 0.89 -16.93 8.12
CA VAL A 236 1.60 -17.36 9.33
C VAL A 236 3.08 -17.43 9.01
N MET A 237 3.83 -16.44 9.47
CA MET A 237 5.29 -16.37 9.31
C MET A 237 6.01 -17.33 10.26
N LEU A 238 6.91 -18.13 9.70
CA LEU A 238 7.78 -19.08 10.39
C LEU A 238 9.22 -18.81 10.01
N TYR A 239 10.13 -18.97 10.97
CA TYR A 239 11.55 -18.66 10.80
C TYR A 239 12.41 -19.93 10.97
N PRO A 240 12.40 -20.85 9.99
CA PRO A 240 13.32 -21.98 9.97
C PRO A 240 14.77 -21.51 9.84
N ALA A 241 15.71 -22.22 10.46
CA ALA A 241 17.11 -21.77 10.55
C ALA A 241 17.82 -21.65 9.19
N ASN A 242 17.33 -22.38 8.18
CA ASN A 242 17.95 -22.51 6.87
C ASN A 242 17.63 -21.36 5.90
N TYR A 243 16.71 -20.45 6.27
CA TYR A 243 16.27 -19.36 5.41
C TYR A 243 16.51 -17.99 6.07
N VAL A 244 16.81 -16.98 5.25
CA VAL A 244 16.96 -15.59 5.72
C VAL A 244 15.60 -14.90 5.80
N GLN A 245 14.74 -15.16 4.82
CA GLN A 245 13.35 -14.71 4.80
C GLN A 245 12.44 -15.75 5.47
N PRO A 246 11.29 -15.34 6.03
CA PRO A 246 10.35 -16.27 6.63
C PRO A 246 9.74 -17.20 5.58
N VAL A 247 9.42 -18.43 6.01
CA VAL A 247 8.48 -19.31 5.32
C VAL A 247 7.08 -18.94 5.79
N GLU A 248 6.15 -18.82 4.86
CA GLU A 248 4.79 -18.36 5.16
C GLU A 248 3.80 -19.48 4.87
N VAL A 249 2.86 -19.69 5.79
CA VAL A 249 1.73 -20.61 5.60
C VAL A 249 0.47 -19.78 5.48
N ILE A 250 -0.23 -19.91 4.35
CA ILE A 250 -1.47 -19.19 4.07
C ILE A 250 -2.59 -20.22 3.93
N LEU A 251 -3.72 -19.97 4.60
CA LEU A 251 -4.96 -20.69 4.36
C LEU A 251 -5.76 -19.98 3.27
N ASN A 252 -6.17 -20.70 2.24
CA ASN A 252 -6.90 -20.13 1.12
C ASN A 252 -8.39 -20.51 1.14
N HIS A 253 -8.70 -21.76 1.52
CA HIS A 253 -10.07 -22.24 1.64
C HIS A 253 -10.27 -23.12 2.87
N LEU A 254 -11.47 -23.06 3.44
CA LEU A 254 -11.89 -23.88 4.57
C LEU A 254 -13.21 -24.57 4.25
N ASP A 255 -13.25 -25.88 4.50
CA ASP A 255 -14.41 -26.74 4.33
C ASP A 255 -14.74 -27.48 5.62
N LYS A 256 -15.84 -28.24 5.61
CA LYS A 256 -16.21 -29.07 6.75
C LYS A 256 -15.10 -30.08 7.06
N ASN A 257 -14.37 -29.83 8.15
CA ASN A 257 -13.22 -30.62 8.60
C ASN A 257 -12.03 -30.66 7.63
N ARG A 258 -11.91 -29.71 6.70
CA ARG A 258 -10.81 -29.65 5.73
C ARG A 258 -10.32 -28.22 5.62
N ALA A 259 -9.00 -28.05 5.51
CA ALA A 259 -8.39 -26.76 5.29
C ALA A 259 -7.35 -26.91 4.18
N GLY A 260 -7.41 -26.03 3.19
CA GLY A 260 -6.39 -25.96 2.17
C GLY A 260 -5.84 -24.56 2.00
N GLY A 261 -4.69 -24.52 1.36
CA GLY A 261 -3.82 -23.37 1.36
C GLY A 261 -2.49 -23.74 0.74
N TYR A 262 -1.48 -22.91 0.99
CA TYR A 262 -0.15 -23.14 0.45
C TYR A 262 0.92 -22.63 1.40
N ILE A 263 2.13 -23.12 1.17
CA ILE A 263 3.33 -22.70 1.85
C ILE A 263 4.19 -21.95 0.85
N SER A 264 4.54 -20.72 1.17
CA SER A 264 5.47 -19.90 0.39
C SER A 264 6.86 -19.97 1.01
N VAL A 265 7.79 -20.59 0.30
CA VAL A 265 9.16 -20.85 0.73
C VAL A 265 10.11 -19.94 -0.06
N PRO A 266 11.05 -19.24 0.58
CA PRO A 266 12.06 -18.49 -0.16
C PRO A 266 12.92 -19.44 -1.02
N LYS A 267 13.18 -19.08 -2.29
CA LYS A 267 13.97 -19.92 -3.19
C LYS A 267 15.40 -20.14 -2.73
N PHE A 268 16.00 -19.12 -2.13
CA PHE A 268 17.39 -19.18 -1.72
C PHE A 268 17.51 -19.49 -0.24
N LYS A 269 18.29 -20.53 0.05
CA LYS A 269 18.69 -20.83 1.43
C LYS A 269 19.76 -19.83 1.88
N ARG A 270 19.89 -19.67 3.18
CA ARG A 270 20.91 -18.81 3.80
C ARG A 270 22.33 -19.14 3.30
N SER A 271 22.65 -20.42 3.12
CA SER A 271 23.95 -20.88 2.60
C SER A 271 24.21 -20.49 1.13
N GLU A 272 23.16 -20.46 0.31
CA GLU A 272 23.27 -20.14 -1.13
C GLU A 272 23.42 -18.62 -1.33
N LEU A 273 22.73 -17.81 -0.53
CA LEU A 273 22.90 -16.35 -0.50
C LEU A 273 24.33 -15.95 -0.08
N SER A 274 24.91 -16.66 0.90
CA SER A 274 26.30 -16.44 1.30
C SER A 274 27.31 -16.82 0.20
N ALA A 275 27.01 -17.84 -0.60
CA ALA A 275 27.87 -18.23 -1.73
C ALA A 275 27.83 -17.22 -2.89
N ILE A 276 26.67 -16.60 -3.15
CA ILE A 276 26.50 -15.59 -4.21
C ILE A 276 27.22 -14.26 -3.86
N GLY A 277 27.33 -13.93 -2.57
CA GLY A 277 28.01 -12.73 -2.08
C GLY A 277 29.54 -12.80 -2.08
N THR A 278 30.14 -13.95 -2.44
CA THR A 278 31.59 -14.08 -2.56
C THR A 278 31.93 -14.11 -4.06
N PRO A 279 32.62 -13.10 -4.62
CA PRO A 279 33.20 -13.27 -5.95
C PRO A 279 34.19 -14.43 -5.85
N ASN A 280 33.82 -15.56 -6.45
CA ASN A 280 34.71 -16.70 -6.64
C ASN A 280 35.89 -16.24 -7.48
N ASN A 281 36.98 -15.82 -6.83
CA ASN A 281 38.30 -15.89 -7.41
C ASN A 281 38.80 -17.34 -7.26
N SER A 282 38.04 -18.28 -7.81
CA SER A 282 38.51 -19.65 -8.01
C SER A 282 39.43 -19.62 -9.23
N ALA A 283 40.67 -19.18 -8.98
CA ALA A 283 41.80 -19.52 -9.83
C ALA A 283 41.86 -21.05 -9.90
N THR A 284 41.62 -21.54 -11.11
CA THR A 284 41.85 -22.91 -11.55
C THR A 284 43.23 -23.37 -11.10
N PRO A 285 43.42 -24.51 -10.40
CA PRO A 285 44.68 -25.21 -10.44
C PRO A 285 44.77 -25.83 -11.83
N ALA A 286 45.38 -25.09 -12.76
CA ALA A 286 45.70 -25.59 -14.07
C ALA A 286 46.70 -26.76 -13.95
N THR A 287 46.24 -27.92 -14.42
CA THR A 287 47.00 -28.82 -15.29
C THR A 287 48.41 -29.21 -14.85
N GLY A 288 48.52 -30.37 -14.21
CA GLY A 288 49.73 -31.16 -14.28
C GLY A 288 49.97 -31.61 -15.74
N ALA A 289 51.06 -31.12 -16.34
CA ALA A 289 51.65 -31.67 -17.54
C ALA A 289 53.19 -31.74 -17.35
N PRO A 290 53.85 -32.77 -17.92
CA PRO A 290 55.20 -33.20 -17.52
C PRO A 290 56.30 -32.36 -18.18
N GLN A 291 57.32 -31.98 -17.41
CA GLN A 291 58.53 -31.35 -17.94
C GLN A 291 59.58 -32.42 -18.31
N PRO A 292 60.12 -32.40 -19.54
CA PRO A 292 61.20 -33.28 -19.96
C PRO A 292 62.59 -32.63 -19.75
N GLY A 293 63.52 -33.42 -19.21
CA GLY A 293 64.90 -33.51 -19.73
C GLY A 293 66.00 -32.64 -19.10
N ALA A 294 67.11 -33.35 -18.79
CA ALA A 294 68.50 -32.90 -18.61
C ALA A 294 68.84 -32.18 -17.30
N GLY A 295 69.73 -32.67 -16.44
CA GLY A 295 70.60 -33.83 -16.48
C GLY A 295 71.66 -33.67 -15.40
N LEU A 296 71.92 -34.70 -14.59
CA LEU A 296 73.15 -34.81 -13.82
C LEU A 296 73.61 -36.26 -13.80
N ILE A 297 74.88 -36.40 -14.15
CA ILE A 297 75.62 -37.60 -14.52
C ILE A 297 76.40 -38.08 -13.27
N SER A 298 76.61 -39.41 -13.16
CA SER A 298 77.71 -40.09 -12.41
C SER A 298 77.52 -40.24 -10.90
N ARG A 299 77.86 -41.33 -10.18
CA ARG A 299 78.28 -42.75 -10.39
C ARG A 299 78.26 -43.41 -8.96
N PRO A 300 78.67 -44.67 -8.69
CA PRO A 300 77.90 -45.60 -7.86
C PRO A 300 78.64 -46.08 -6.58
N ALA A 301 78.04 -47.08 -5.91
CA ALA A 301 78.61 -47.99 -4.90
C ALA A 301 78.76 -47.39 -3.49
N GLN A 302 78.61 -48.10 -2.38
CA GLN A 302 78.59 -49.54 -2.13
C GLN A 302 78.04 -49.75 -0.71
N GLN A 303 77.28 -50.82 -0.50
CA GLN A 303 77.07 -51.42 0.82
C GLN A 303 78.40 -51.98 1.35
N PRO A 304 78.52 -52.13 2.67
CA PRO A 304 78.13 -53.41 3.30
C PRO A 304 76.93 -53.29 4.24
#